data_AF-A0A974ED16-F1
#
_entry.id   AF-A0A974ED16-F1
#
_cell.length_a   1.000
_cell.length_b   1.000
_cell.length_c   1.000
_cell.angle_alpha   90.00
_cell.angle_beta   90.00
_cell.angle_gamma   90.00
#
_symmetry.space_group_name_H-M   'P 1'
#
loop_
_entity.id
_entity.type
_entity.pdbx_description
1 polymer ?
#
loop_
_entity_poly.entity_id
_entity_poly.type
_entity_poly.pdbx_seq_one_letter_code
_entity_poly.pdbx_strand_id
1 'polypeptide(L)'
;MTDANAQGTAAHTQPTSDNSGRTVPNRPAATTRHYDAPDADCVRGSEYSEILALETEQRKRAAEHRRKRGHKHPDHAHPEQERSHGKHHGHRLDDDSGLAHIRRDLAESVATRADSLTAILKAIHAHPETAYEEYFASRTLVDAVREAHPNLSVEYPAFGLDTAFKVELASADYDPAKHRTIAILSEYDALPGIGHGCGHNVIAVSGLGAFLALADALATDPEAFSGRVLYYGTPAEESDAGKELMARAGAFERVDAAIMVHPYFMDVADQAWLGRRECRVTYRGVSAHASSHPFMGRNALDAANLAYQGLGLLRQQIPGSDRIHAIIDHGGDAPNLIPATASLHINIRSKHAPTLRALSRRVEEVLRGAALMAGVSAEVTWDSSPMTMPVRTNRPLLKRWVSAQRSVGRHPYPPGTVSDTLAASTDFGNVSLRVPGIHPLIQIAPEGTGMHTVEFAHCADTPAAADAALDASFGLASVALDFLIDDKLAQAVRADFEASGGAVDVEGYFSDM
;
A
#
# COMPACT_ATOMS: atom_id res chain seq x y z
N MET A 1 -25.54 -34.75 20.76
CA MET A 1 -24.39 -35.51 20.23
C MET A 1 -24.05 -34.90 18.87
N THR A 2 -23.68 -33.63 18.75
CA THR A 2 -22.74 -32.80 19.55
C THR A 2 -21.36 -33.43 19.65
N ASP A 3 -20.42 -32.88 18.88
CA ASP A 3 -19.14 -32.29 19.32
C ASP A 3 -18.48 -31.64 18.08
N ALA A 4 -17.64 -30.60 18.16
CA ALA A 4 -17.52 -29.50 19.13
C ALA A 4 -16.78 -28.32 18.43
N ASN A 5 -16.90 -27.08 18.93
CA ASN A 5 -16.22 -25.93 18.33
C ASN A 5 -14.70 -26.03 18.44
N ALA A 6 -13.99 -25.90 17.31
CA ALA A 6 -12.57 -25.55 17.27
C ALA A 6 -12.41 -24.04 17.00
N GLN A 7 -12.80 -23.20 17.95
CA GLN A 7 -12.50 -21.76 17.88
C GLN A 7 -11.02 -21.55 18.26
N GLY A 8 -10.17 -21.39 17.24
CA GLY A 8 -8.79 -20.98 17.42
C GLY A 8 -8.74 -19.52 17.88
N THR A 9 -8.59 -19.29 19.19
CA THR A 9 -8.28 -17.96 19.73
C THR A 9 -6.89 -17.55 19.27
N ALA A 10 -6.81 -16.56 18.37
CA ALA A 10 -5.54 -15.91 18.05
C ALA A 10 -4.97 -15.31 19.34
N ALA A 11 -3.77 -15.75 19.73
CA ALA A 11 -3.10 -15.21 20.91
C ALA A 11 -2.58 -13.82 20.56
N HIS A 12 -3.21 -12.76 21.09
CA HIS A 12 -2.69 -11.40 21.00
C HIS A 12 -1.31 -11.35 21.68
N THR A 13 -0.26 -11.34 20.87
CA THR A 13 1.11 -11.06 21.31
C THR A 13 1.15 -9.64 21.84
N GLN A 14 1.49 -9.46 23.11
CA GLN A 14 1.73 -8.13 23.67
C GLN A 14 2.87 -7.46 22.86
N PRO A 15 2.71 -6.19 22.45
CA PRO A 15 3.72 -5.52 21.65
C PRO A 15 5.00 -5.31 22.49
N THR A 16 6.15 -5.49 21.88
CA THR A 16 7.44 -5.34 22.54
C THR A 16 7.88 -3.88 22.51
N SER A 17 8.27 -3.31 23.66
CA SER A 17 8.93 -2.01 23.70
C SER A 17 10.38 -2.10 23.22
N ASP A 18 10.86 -1.12 22.48
CA ASP A 18 12.27 -0.99 22.10
C ASP A 18 13.14 -0.40 23.24
N ASN A 19 14.44 -0.22 22.99
CA ASN A 19 15.37 0.39 23.97
C ASN A 19 15.12 1.89 24.23
N SER A 20 14.30 2.58 23.44
CA SER A 20 13.83 3.95 23.70
C SER A 20 12.51 4.00 24.50
N GLY A 21 11.88 2.85 24.75
CA GLY A 21 10.61 2.73 25.46
C GLY A 21 9.38 2.90 24.57
N ARG A 22 9.55 2.88 23.24
CA ARG A 22 8.46 3.01 22.25
C ARG A 22 7.88 1.66 21.89
N THR A 23 6.60 1.63 21.56
CA THR A 23 5.91 0.40 21.14
C THR A 23 6.35 0.02 19.73
N VAL A 24 7.07 -1.11 19.57
CA VAL A 24 7.39 -1.63 18.24
C VAL A 24 6.07 -2.10 17.59
N PRO A 25 5.70 -1.59 16.40
CA PRO A 25 4.48 -2.02 15.71
C PRO A 25 4.48 -3.53 15.49
N ASN A 26 3.36 -4.20 15.82
CA ASN A 26 3.22 -5.63 15.66
C ASN A 26 3.03 -6.01 14.18
N ARG A 27 4.11 -5.89 13.40
CA ARG A 27 4.12 -6.22 11.97
C ARG A 27 3.76 -7.70 11.75
N PRO A 28 3.00 -8.04 10.70
CA PRO A 28 2.70 -9.41 10.36
C PRO A 28 3.96 -10.18 9.99
N ALA A 29 3.97 -11.50 10.22
CA ALA A 29 5.07 -12.36 9.81
C ALA A 29 5.15 -12.43 8.27
N ALA A 30 6.33 -12.13 7.73
CA ALA A 30 6.61 -12.25 6.30
C ALA A 30 6.38 -13.69 5.81
N THR A 31 5.79 -13.85 4.62
CA THR A 31 5.53 -15.19 4.07
C THR A 31 6.76 -15.72 3.35
N THR A 32 7.56 -16.54 4.03
CA THR A 32 8.75 -17.20 3.47
C THR A 32 8.43 -18.58 2.90
N ARG A 33 8.99 -18.89 1.72
CA ARG A 33 8.83 -20.13 0.98
C ARG A 33 10.20 -20.61 0.48
N HIS A 34 10.45 -21.91 0.57
CA HIS A 34 11.73 -22.52 0.17
C HIS A 34 11.54 -23.38 -1.09
N TYR A 35 12.47 -23.24 -2.04
CA TYR A 35 12.42 -23.90 -3.34
C TYR A 35 13.80 -24.48 -3.69
N ASP A 36 13.97 -25.76 -3.44
CA ASP A 36 15.21 -26.48 -3.75
C ASP A 36 15.16 -27.05 -5.17
N ALA A 37 16.18 -26.74 -5.99
CA ALA A 37 16.44 -27.51 -7.20
C ALA A 37 16.94 -28.92 -6.85
N PRO A 38 16.69 -29.94 -7.70
CA PRO A 38 17.37 -31.22 -7.58
C PRO A 38 18.89 -31.02 -7.50
N ASP A 39 19.51 -31.71 -6.55
CA ASP A 39 20.95 -31.66 -6.31
C ASP A 39 21.49 -30.25 -5.95
N ALA A 40 20.69 -29.36 -5.36
CA ALA A 40 21.13 -28.01 -4.96
C ALA A 40 22.30 -28.03 -3.95
N ASP A 41 22.18 -28.84 -2.89
CA ASP A 41 23.23 -29.05 -1.89
C ASP A 41 24.40 -29.90 -2.40
N CYS A 42 24.24 -30.55 -3.56
CA CYS A 42 25.21 -31.51 -4.07
C CYS A 42 26.24 -30.86 -5.00
N VAL A 43 27.51 -30.97 -4.65
CA VAL A 43 28.62 -30.67 -5.55
C VAL A 43 28.50 -31.59 -6.79
N ARG A 44 28.17 -31.07 -7.99
CA ARG A 44 28.17 -31.87 -9.25
C ARG A 44 29.56 -32.41 -9.59
N GLY A 45 30.56 -31.87 -8.90
CA GLY A 45 31.89 -32.42 -8.76
C GLY A 45 31.97 -33.83 -8.16
N SER A 46 30.91 -34.54 -7.77
CA SER A 46 31.02 -36.01 -7.62
C SER A 46 31.34 -36.64 -8.98
N GLU A 47 30.34 -36.71 -9.87
CA GLU A 47 30.47 -37.26 -11.22
C GLU A 47 31.57 -36.55 -12.02
N TYR A 48 31.64 -35.22 -11.97
CA TYR A 48 32.64 -34.47 -12.72
C TYR A 48 34.05 -34.54 -12.12
N SER A 49 34.25 -34.76 -10.81
CA SER A 49 35.60 -35.01 -10.28
C SER A 49 36.03 -36.46 -10.43
N GLU A 50 35.09 -37.42 -10.46
CA GLU A 50 35.38 -38.80 -10.87
C GLU A 50 35.83 -38.83 -12.34
N ILE A 51 35.08 -38.17 -13.24
CA ILE A 51 35.49 -37.98 -14.63
C ILE A 51 36.82 -37.23 -14.73
N LEU A 52 37.07 -36.18 -13.95
CA LEU A 52 38.35 -35.46 -13.99
C LEU A 52 39.51 -36.18 -13.31
N ALA A 53 39.28 -37.07 -12.35
CA ALA A 53 40.29 -37.94 -11.78
C ALA A 53 40.67 -39.01 -12.79
N LEU A 54 39.68 -39.68 -13.39
CA LEU A 54 39.85 -40.62 -14.50
C LEU A 54 40.51 -39.96 -15.71
N GLU A 55 40.08 -38.76 -16.11
CA GLU A 55 40.71 -37.99 -17.18
C GLU A 55 42.10 -37.52 -16.79
N THR A 56 42.37 -37.12 -15.54
CA THR A 56 43.73 -36.73 -15.11
C THR A 56 44.65 -37.95 -15.13
N GLU A 57 44.16 -39.13 -14.76
CA GLU A 57 44.93 -40.36 -14.86
C GLU A 57 45.12 -40.81 -16.31
N GLN A 58 44.08 -40.75 -17.14
CA GLN A 58 44.18 -40.97 -18.57
C GLN A 58 45.09 -39.93 -19.24
N ARG A 59 45.10 -38.66 -18.81
CA ARG A 59 45.98 -37.59 -19.32
C ARG A 59 47.41 -37.74 -18.83
N LYS A 60 47.67 -38.40 -17.68
CA LYS A 60 49.01 -38.89 -17.33
C LYS A 60 49.43 -39.98 -18.34
N ARG A 61 48.62 -41.06 -18.43
CA ARG A 61 48.79 -42.18 -19.40
C ARG A 61 48.77 -41.76 -20.88
N ALA A 62 48.27 -40.56 -21.20
CA ALA A 62 48.13 -40.02 -22.55
C ALA A 62 49.00 -38.79 -22.82
N ALA A 63 49.62 -38.13 -21.83
CA ALA A 63 50.77 -37.25 -22.09
C ALA A 63 51.97 -38.09 -22.56
N GLU A 64 52.12 -39.28 -21.97
CA GLU A 64 52.96 -40.38 -22.47
C GLU A 64 52.64 -40.78 -23.93
N HIS A 65 51.41 -40.52 -24.41
CA HIS A 65 50.89 -41.09 -25.66
C HIS A 65 50.52 -40.09 -26.77
N ARG A 66 50.17 -38.83 -26.46
CA ARG A 66 49.76 -37.78 -27.42
C ARG A 66 50.89 -36.90 -27.90
N ARG A 67 52.12 -37.19 -27.46
CA ARG A 67 53.43 -36.80 -28.02
C ARG A 67 53.63 -37.26 -29.50
N LYS A 68 52.56 -37.29 -30.33
CA LYS A 68 52.46 -38.10 -31.57
C LYS A 68 51.71 -37.49 -32.79
N ARG A 69 50.43 -37.03 -32.71
CA ARG A 69 49.61 -36.49 -33.85
C ARG A 69 48.35 -35.66 -33.44
N GLY A 70 47.75 -34.89 -34.36
CA GLY A 70 46.43 -34.20 -34.21
C GLY A 70 45.95 -33.32 -35.41
N HIS A 71 44.80 -32.59 -35.22
CA HIS A 71 44.10 -31.59 -36.13
C HIS A 71 43.31 -32.13 -37.36
N LYS A 72 42.25 -31.50 -37.97
CA LYS A 72 41.31 -30.36 -37.68
C LYS A 72 40.00 -30.46 -38.53
N HIS A 73 39.06 -29.46 -38.51
CA HIS A 73 37.76 -29.42 -39.26
C HIS A 73 37.14 -27.96 -39.42
N PRO A 74 36.09 -27.70 -40.27
CA PRO A 74 35.23 -26.46 -40.43
C PRO A 74 33.65 -26.72 -40.34
N ASP A 75 32.59 -25.86 -40.55
CA ASP A 75 32.24 -24.37 -40.55
C ASP A 75 30.65 -24.11 -40.58
N HIS A 76 30.05 -22.92 -40.94
CA HIS A 76 28.70 -22.42 -40.45
C HIS A 76 27.71 -21.48 -41.30
N ALA A 77 26.42 -21.32 -40.84
CA ALA A 77 25.45 -20.14 -40.71
C ALA A 77 24.61 -19.44 -41.88
N HIS A 78 23.46 -18.67 -41.69
CA HIS A 78 22.21 -18.82 -40.85
C HIS A 78 20.77 -18.16 -41.21
N PRO A 79 20.29 -16.91 -40.84
CA PRO A 79 18.86 -16.67 -40.33
C PRO A 79 17.98 -15.38 -40.73
N GLU A 80 16.80 -15.14 -40.04
CA GLU A 80 15.96 -13.87 -39.78
C GLU A 80 14.81 -13.37 -40.76
N GLN A 81 13.73 -12.51 -40.54
CA GLN A 81 12.97 -11.63 -39.52
C GLN A 81 11.50 -11.27 -40.11
N GLU A 82 10.44 -10.48 -39.70
CA GLU A 82 9.72 -9.68 -38.58
C GLU A 82 8.23 -9.27 -39.07
N ARG A 83 7.20 -8.46 -38.58
CA ARG A 83 6.63 -7.56 -37.46
C ARG A 83 5.07 -7.25 -37.76
N SER A 84 4.12 -6.43 -37.18
CA SER A 84 3.66 -5.65 -35.94
C SER A 84 2.18 -5.05 -36.17
N HIS A 85 1.30 -4.23 -35.47
CA HIS A 85 1.02 -3.38 -34.22
C HIS A 85 -0.55 -3.03 -34.01
N GLY A 86 -1.07 -2.24 -32.98
CA GLY A 86 -2.52 -1.78 -32.79
C GLY A 86 -2.91 -0.78 -31.59
N LYS A 87 -4.17 -0.20 -31.43
CA LYS A 87 -4.56 0.87 -30.38
C LYS A 87 -6.08 1.40 -30.16
N HIS A 88 -6.43 2.03 -28.98
CA HIS A 88 -7.53 3.06 -28.58
C HIS A 88 -9.10 2.72 -28.44
N HIS A 89 -10.12 3.43 -27.81
CA HIS A 89 -10.41 4.60 -26.85
C HIS A 89 -11.88 4.64 -26.16
N GLY A 90 -12.43 5.73 -25.49
CA GLY A 90 -13.75 5.82 -24.72
C GLY A 90 -14.39 7.22 -24.25
N HIS A 91 -15.46 7.34 -23.38
CA HIS A 91 -16.11 8.61 -22.78
C HIS A 91 -17.16 8.50 -21.53
N ARG A 92 -17.99 9.55 -21.09
CA ARG A 92 -18.50 9.81 -19.65
C ARG A 92 -19.76 10.76 -19.26
N LEU A 93 -20.34 10.83 -17.98
CA LEU A 93 -21.18 11.90 -17.17
C LEU A 93 -22.01 11.34 -15.87
N ASP A 94 -22.86 11.94 -14.92
CA ASP A 94 -22.94 13.16 -13.95
C ASP A 94 -23.91 13.16 -12.61
N ASP A 95 -24.71 14.23 -12.21
CA ASP A 95 -25.05 14.99 -10.87
C ASP A 95 -26.25 14.67 -9.80
N ASP A 96 -26.64 15.59 -8.82
CA ASP A 96 -27.36 15.37 -7.47
C ASP A 96 -28.54 16.34 -6.91
N SER A 97 -28.87 16.37 -5.57
CA SER A 97 -30.13 16.85 -4.88
C SER A 97 -30.10 17.11 -3.32
N GLY A 98 -31.08 17.84 -2.72
CA GLY A 98 -31.60 17.54 -1.36
C GLY A 98 -31.40 18.50 -0.15
N LEU A 99 -30.31 18.35 0.60
CA LEU A 99 -30.22 18.55 2.06
C LEU A 99 -29.63 19.92 2.51
N ALA A 100 -30.33 21.02 2.24
CA ALA A 100 -29.70 22.35 2.23
C ALA A 100 -29.35 23.03 3.59
N HIS A 101 -30.02 22.73 4.71
CA HIS A 101 -29.84 23.53 5.94
C HIS A 101 -28.67 23.05 6.82
N ILE A 102 -28.68 21.80 7.30
CA ILE A 102 -27.58 21.25 8.12
C ILE A 102 -26.22 21.37 7.41
N ARG A 103 -26.18 21.25 6.06
CA ARG A 103 -24.95 21.48 5.28
C ARG A 103 -24.41 22.92 5.40
N ARG A 104 -25.26 23.95 5.47
CA ARG A 104 -24.81 25.32 5.75
C ARG A 104 -24.23 25.41 7.16
N ASP A 105 -24.88 24.76 8.11
CA ASP A 105 -24.51 24.84 9.53
C ASP A 105 -23.16 24.11 9.77
N LEU A 106 -22.88 23.02 9.04
CA LEU A 106 -21.54 22.41 8.90
C LEU A 106 -20.50 23.38 8.31
N ALA A 107 -20.84 24.09 7.23
CA ALA A 107 -19.94 25.06 6.61
C ALA A 107 -19.63 26.25 7.53
N GLU A 108 -20.60 26.69 8.35
CA GLU A 108 -20.42 27.75 9.35
C GLU A 108 -19.51 27.31 10.51
N SER A 109 -19.62 26.05 10.98
CA SER A 109 -18.65 25.47 11.93
C SER A 109 -17.22 25.47 11.36
N VAL A 110 -17.04 24.96 10.14
CA VAL A 110 -15.70 24.95 9.50
C VAL A 110 -15.16 26.37 9.32
N ALA A 111 -15.99 27.31 8.88
CA ALA A 111 -15.59 28.71 8.69
C ALA A 111 -15.23 29.42 10.00
N THR A 112 -15.98 29.21 11.09
CA THR A 112 -15.66 29.78 12.41
C THR A 112 -14.41 29.17 13.04
N ARG A 113 -14.02 27.95 12.62
CA ARG A 113 -12.78 27.26 13.03
C ARG A 113 -11.59 27.50 12.09
N ALA A 114 -11.74 28.32 11.05
CA ALA A 114 -10.74 28.48 9.99
C ALA A 114 -9.33 28.87 10.49
N ASP A 115 -9.23 29.85 11.40
CA ASP A 115 -7.95 30.30 11.95
C ASP A 115 -7.24 29.20 12.77
N SER A 116 -7.97 28.44 13.58
CA SER A 116 -7.40 27.39 14.43
C SER A 116 -7.01 26.14 13.62
N LEU A 117 -7.84 25.74 12.65
CA LEU A 117 -7.52 24.68 11.69
C LEU A 117 -6.29 25.05 10.85
N THR A 118 -6.18 26.30 10.39
CA THR A 118 -5.00 26.81 9.68
C THR A 118 -3.75 26.82 10.58
N ALA A 119 -3.88 27.21 11.85
CA ALA A 119 -2.76 27.18 12.80
C ALA A 119 -2.25 25.74 13.02
N ILE A 120 -3.15 24.76 13.16
CA ILE A 120 -2.79 23.33 13.29
C ILE A 120 -2.12 22.81 12.02
N LEU A 121 -2.65 23.14 10.83
CA LEU A 121 -2.09 22.72 9.53
C LEU A 121 -0.62 23.16 9.38
N LYS A 122 -0.32 24.38 9.81
CA LYS A 122 1.02 24.98 9.77
C LYS A 122 1.93 24.47 10.89
N ALA A 123 1.38 24.20 12.08
CA ALA A 123 2.13 23.61 13.18
C ALA A 123 2.61 22.20 12.83
N ILE A 124 1.73 21.35 12.27
CA ILE A 124 2.10 20.01 11.79
C ILE A 124 3.12 20.14 10.64
N HIS A 125 2.89 21.04 9.67
CA HIS A 125 3.84 21.25 8.57
C HIS A 125 5.26 21.58 9.03
N ALA A 126 5.39 22.49 10.00
CA ALA A 126 6.67 22.94 10.55
C ALA A 126 7.38 21.90 11.43
N HIS A 127 6.67 20.85 11.84
CA HIS A 127 7.17 19.75 12.68
C HIS A 127 6.97 18.38 12.00
N PRO A 128 7.62 18.14 10.84
CA PRO A 128 7.44 16.90 10.09
C PRO A 128 8.07 15.71 10.81
N GLU A 129 7.23 14.74 11.16
CA GLU A 129 7.61 13.50 11.84
C GLU A 129 7.35 12.29 10.90
N THR A 130 8.29 11.35 10.83
CA THR A 130 8.20 10.17 9.94
C THR A 130 7.31 9.07 10.54
N ALA A 131 7.02 8.03 9.74
CA ALA A 131 6.29 6.83 10.16
C ALA A 131 6.63 6.34 11.59
N TYR A 132 5.61 6.27 12.46
CA TYR A 132 5.63 5.92 13.89
C TYR A 132 6.35 6.91 14.83
N GLU A 133 6.87 8.02 14.32
CA GLU A 133 7.48 9.10 15.09
C GLU A 133 6.53 10.30 15.29
N GLU A 134 5.27 10.21 14.82
CA GLU A 134 4.31 11.32 14.69
C GLU A 134 3.67 11.81 16.01
N TYR A 135 4.47 11.95 17.05
CA TYR A 135 4.02 12.29 18.40
C TYR A 135 3.54 13.74 18.54
N PHE A 136 4.15 14.72 17.89
CA PHE A 136 3.67 16.10 17.87
C PHE A 136 2.36 16.21 17.07
N ALA A 137 2.31 15.61 15.89
CA ALA A 137 1.14 15.73 15.02
C ALA A 137 -0.08 15.01 15.62
N SER A 138 0.06 13.76 16.06
CA SER A 138 -1.03 13.00 16.68
C SER A 138 -1.59 13.66 17.95
N ARG A 139 -0.71 14.23 18.81
CA ARG A 139 -1.15 14.97 20.01
C ARG A 139 -1.88 16.25 19.67
N THR A 140 -1.39 17.02 18.68
CA THR A 140 -2.03 18.28 18.29
C THR A 140 -3.47 18.05 17.80
N LEU A 141 -3.73 16.99 17.04
CA LEU A 141 -5.08 16.61 16.62
C LEU A 141 -5.95 16.14 17.80
N VAL A 142 -5.39 15.33 18.71
CA VAL A 142 -6.08 14.83 19.91
C VAL A 142 -6.44 15.95 20.89
N ASP A 143 -5.53 16.89 21.13
CA ASP A 143 -5.73 17.97 22.09
C ASP A 143 -6.67 19.06 21.53
N ALA A 144 -6.66 19.31 20.21
CA ALA A 144 -7.67 20.16 19.56
C ALA A 144 -9.11 19.60 19.71
N VAL A 145 -9.28 18.27 19.64
CA VAL A 145 -10.57 17.63 19.93
C VAL A 145 -10.96 17.79 21.41
N ARG A 146 -10.02 17.61 22.33
CA ARG A 146 -10.26 17.76 23.78
C ARG A 146 -10.61 19.19 24.18
N GLU A 147 -10.00 20.19 23.55
CA GLU A 147 -10.31 21.61 23.77
C GLU A 147 -11.71 21.95 23.25
N ALA A 148 -12.06 21.50 22.05
CA ALA A 148 -13.37 21.77 21.44
C ALA A 148 -14.53 21.03 22.12
N HIS A 149 -14.34 19.75 22.47
CA HIS A 149 -15.40 18.90 23.03
C HIS A 149 -14.86 18.01 24.17
N PRO A 150 -14.62 18.56 25.38
CA PRO A 150 -13.97 17.85 26.50
C PRO A 150 -14.74 16.66 27.07
N ASN A 151 -15.97 16.40 26.60
CA ASN A 151 -16.80 15.27 26.99
C ASN A 151 -16.68 14.05 26.03
N LEU A 152 -15.97 14.17 24.90
CA LEU A 152 -15.81 13.06 23.95
C LEU A 152 -14.79 12.03 24.45
N SER A 153 -15.06 10.75 24.15
CA SER A 153 -14.12 9.67 24.48
C SER A 153 -12.98 9.63 23.48
N VAL A 154 -11.75 9.83 23.96
CA VAL A 154 -10.52 9.74 23.16
C VAL A 154 -9.67 8.56 23.64
N GLU A 155 -9.43 7.61 22.75
CA GLU A 155 -8.46 6.52 22.90
C GLU A 155 -7.15 6.94 22.25
N TYR A 156 -6.11 7.18 23.05
CA TYR A 156 -4.76 7.53 22.59
C TYR A 156 -3.72 7.06 23.62
N PRO A 157 -2.75 6.19 23.26
CA PRO A 157 -2.63 5.50 21.97
C PRO A 157 -3.81 4.53 21.73
N ALA A 158 -4.11 4.26 20.47
CA ALA A 158 -5.15 3.32 20.04
C ALA A 158 -4.54 2.15 19.24
N PHE A 159 -5.25 1.02 19.21
CA PHE A 159 -4.96 -0.13 18.31
C PHE A 159 -3.53 -0.72 18.37
N GLY A 160 -2.78 -0.44 19.45
CA GLY A 160 -1.39 -0.91 19.62
C GLY A 160 -0.33 -0.11 18.88
N LEU A 161 -0.64 1.11 18.42
CA LEU A 161 0.32 2.04 17.80
C LEU A 161 0.40 3.33 18.62
N ASP A 162 1.61 3.73 19.03
CA ASP A 162 1.88 4.86 19.93
C ASP A 162 1.31 6.21 19.45
N THR A 163 1.23 6.39 18.13
CA THR A 163 0.81 7.64 17.49
C THR A 163 -0.59 7.56 16.86
N ALA A 164 -1.25 6.39 16.87
CA ALA A 164 -2.64 6.26 16.41
C ALA A 164 -3.64 6.69 17.50
N PHE A 165 -4.77 7.25 17.10
CA PHE A 165 -5.86 7.60 18.02
C PHE A 165 -7.24 7.24 17.45
N LYS A 166 -8.21 7.15 18.35
CA LYS A 166 -9.64 7.04 18.05
C LYS A 166 -10.44 8.03 18.89
N VAL A 167 -11.36 8.74 18.26
CA VAL A 167 -12.40 9.52 18.94
C VAL A 167 -13.77 8.98 18.54
N GLU A 168 -14.69 8.86 19.50
CA GLU A 168 -16.05 8.37 19.27
C GLU A 168 -17.08 9.46 19.55
N LEU A 169 -17.84 9.83 18.50
CA LEU A 169 -19.00 10.73 18.55
C LEU A 169 -20.25 9.90 18.20
N ALA A 170 -21.22 9.80 19.11
CA ALA A 170 -22.44 9.04 18.91
C ALA A 170 -23.67 9.87 19.28
N SER A 171 -24.76 9.69 18.53
CA SER A 171 -26.07 10.28 18.84
C SER A 171 -26.63 9.75 20.16
N ALA A 172 -27.47 10.53 20.83
CA ALA A 172 -28.04 10.16 22.15
C ALA A 172 -28.94 8.90 22.09
N ASP A 173 -29.43 8.56 20.89
CA ASP A 173 -30.25 7.38 20.59
C ASP A 173 -29.45 6.20 20.00
N TYR A 174 -28.11 6.29 19.95
CA TYR A 174 -27.27 5.35 19.20
C TYR A 174 -27.43 3.89 19.65
N ASP A 175 -27.96 3.07 18.74
CA ASP A 175 -28.04 1.61 18.88
C ASP A 175 -27.18 0.94 17.80
N PRO A 176 -26.08 0.23 18.16
CA PRO A 176 -25.20 -0.45 17.20
C PRO A 176 -25.85 -1.62 16.45
N ALA A 177 -27.11 -1.98 16.76
CA ALA A 177 -27.90 -2.93 15.98
C ALA A 177 -28.89 -2.26 15.00
N LYS A 178 -28.98 -0.92 14.99
CA LYS A 178 -29.85 -0.14 14.08
C LYS A 178 -29.13 0.96 13.31
N HIS A 179 -28.23 1.69 13.96
CA HIS A 179 -27.70 2.96 13.47
C HIS A 179 -26.29 2.78 12.90
N ARG A 180 -26.01 3.54 11.83
CA ARG A 180 -24.79 3.46 11.02
C ARG A 180 -23.57 3.99 11.78
N THR A 181 -22.41 3.40 11.52
CA THR A 181 -21.09 3.94 11.89
C THR A 181 -20.32 4.36 10.63
N ILE A 182 -19.81 5.59 10.60
CA ILE A 182 -18.87 6.07 9.57
C ILE A 182 -17.55 6.50 10.18
N ALA A 183 -16.44 6.09 9.58
CA ALA A 183 -15.09 6.50 9.99
C ALA A 183 -14.57 7.66 9.13
N ILE A 184 -13.97 8.67 9.74
CA ILE A 184 -13.21 9.74 9.11
C ILE A 184 -11.74 9.51 9.45
N LEU A 185 -10.85 9.44 8.45
CA LEU A 185 -9.44 9.12 8.65
C LEU A 185 -8.54 10.33 8.39
N SER A 186 -7.50 10.49 9.21
CA SER A 186 -6.45 11.49 9.05
C SER A 186 -5.06 10.87 9.13
N GLU A 187 -4.29 11.02 8.05
CA GLU A 187 -2.84 10.82 8.03
C GLU A 187 -2.11 12.08 8.52
N TYR A 188 -0.87 11.92 8.94
CA TYR A 188 -0.02 13.02 9.45
C TYR A 188 1.48 12.67 9.50
N ASP A 189 1.91 11.60 8.85
CA ASP A 189 3.32 11.27 8.68
C ASP A 189 3.99 12.10 7.57
N ALA A 190 5.33 12.15 7.62
CA ALA A 190 6.17 12.94 6.73
C ALA A 190 7.27 12.09 6.08
N LEU A 191 7.77 12.56 4.94
CA LEU A 191 8.82 11.91 4.17
C LEU A 191 10.23 12.28 4.70
N PRO A 192 11.12 11.28 4.90
CA PRO A 192 12.50 11.50 5.31
C PRO A 192 13.24 12.51 4.41
N GLY A 193 13.65 13.64 5.00
CA GLY A 193 14.40 14.69 4.30
C GLY A 193 13.59 15.58 3.35
N ILE A 194 12.27 15.38 3.24
CA ILE A 194 11.37 16.18 2.38
C ILE A 194 10.32 16.94 3.21
N GLY A 195 9.91 16.40 4.37
CA GLY A 195 8.78 16.91 5.14
C GLY A 195 7.46 16.37 4.59
N HIS A 196 6.35 17.11 4.69
CA HIS A 196 5.06 16.69 4.12
C HIS A 196 5.01 16.85 2.59
N GLY A 197 5.93 16.20 1.87
CA GLY A 197 5.96 16.14 0.40
C GLY A 197 4.79 15.38 -0.23
N CYS A 198 3.98 14.69 0.58
CA CYS A 198 2.68 14.12 0.19
C CYS A 198 1.49 14.92 0.79
N GLY A 199 1.77 15.97 1.59
CA GLY A 199 0.78 16.90 2.12
C GLY A 199 -0.09 16.37 3.27
N HIS A 200 0.35 15.36 4.02
CA HIS A 200 -0.48 14.73 5.07
C HIS A 200 -0.92 15.72 6.18
N ASN A 201 -0.23 16.84 6.40
CA ASN A 201 -0.72 17.94 7.25
C ASN A 201 -2.06 18.56 6.79
N VAL A 202 -2.37 18.50 5.49
CA VAL A 202 -3.67 18.89 4.91
C VAL A 202 -4.73 17.82 5.20
N ILE A 203 -4.36 16.54 5.12
CA ILE A 203 -5.24 15.38 5.41
C ILE A 203 -5.61 15.38 6.91
N ALA A 204 -4.62 15.60 7.77
CA ALA A 204 -4.74 15.77 9.22
C ALA A 204 -5.85 16.77 9.60
N VAL A 205 -5.81 17.95 8.98
CA VAL A 205 -6.76 19.03 9.29
C VAL A 205 -8.10 18.85 8.58
N SER A 206 -8.11 18.23 7.39
CA SER A 206 -9.35 17.88 6.67
C SER A 206 -10.23 16.93 7.48
N GLY A 207 -9.65 15.89 8.08
CA GLY A 207 -10.40 14.96 8.93
C GLY A 207 -10.81 15.59 10.27
N LEU A 208 -9.91 16.38 10.90
CA LEU A 208 -10.21 17.12 12.13
C LEU A 208 -11.40 18.08 11.96
N GLY A 209 -11.34 18.97 10.96
CA GLY A 209 -12.40 19.96 10.73
C GLY A 209 -13.73 19.30 10.39
N ALA A 210 -13.71 18.20 9.63
CA ALA A 210 -14.90 17.41 9.34
C ALA A 210 -15.55 16.80 10.60
N PHE A 211 -14.74 16.23 11.49
CA PHE A 211 -15.21 15.65 12.74
C PHE A 211 -15.75 16.71 13.70
N LEU A 212 -15.06 17.84 13.85
CA LEU A 212 -15.50 18.95 14.70
C LEU A 212 -16.82 19.55 14.21
N ALA A 213 -17.03 19.69 12.90
CA ALA A 213 -18.29 20.18 12.35
C ALA A 213 -19.48 19.25 12.64
N LEU A 214 -19.27 17.93 12.60
CA LEU A 214 -20.29 16.94 12.97
C LEU A 214 -20.57 16.94 14.48
N ALA A 215 -19.55 17.18 15.30
CA ALA A 215 -19.69 17.33 16.75
C ALA A 215 -20.43 18.62 17.15
N ASP A 216 -20.15 19.74 16.48
CA ASP A 216 -20.89 21.01 16.65
C ASP A 216 -22.36 20.86 16.23
N ALA A 217 -22.63 20.20 15.10
CA ALA A 217 -23.98 19.95 14.62
C ALA A 217 -24.80 19.14 15.63
N LEU A 218 -24.27 18.01 16.12
CA LEU A 218 -24.95 17.15 17.09
C LEU A 218 -25.07 17.81 18.49
N ALA A 219 -24.15 18.70 18.86
CA ALA A 219 -24.24 19.48 20.10
C ALA A 219 -25.27 20.62 20.01
N THR A 220 -25.57 21.11 18.80
CA THR A 220 -26.54 22.18 18.55
C THR A 220 -27.95 21.61 18.36
N ASP A 221 -28.07 20.51 17.61
CA ASP A 221 -29.32 19.76 17.39
C ASP A 221 -29.06 18.25 17.61
N PRO A 222 -29.52 17.67 18.72
CA PRO A 222 -29.40 16.23 18.99
C PRO A 222 -30.08 15.33 17.94
N GLU A 223 -31.00 15.86 17.14
CA GLU A 223 -31.71 15.13 16.08
C GLU A 223 -31.01 15.28 14.70
N ALA A 224 -29.87 15.97 14.62
CA ALA A 224 -29.14 16.22 13.36
C ALA A 224 -28.75 14.92 12.62
N PHE A 225 -28.46 13.84 13.35
CA PHE A 225 -28.35 12.47 12.83
C PHE A 225 -28.49 11.41 13.94
N SER A 226 -29.09 10.27 13.61
CA SER A 226 -29.03 9.03 14.42
C SER A 226 -27.89 8.14 13.90
N GLY A 227 -26.79 8.02 14.65
CA GLY A 227 -25.58 7.35 14.15
C GLY A 227 -24.33 7.58 14.98
N ARG A 228 -23.21 7.10 14.44
CA ARG A 228 -21.89 7.23 15.04
C ARG A 228 -20.86 7.67 14.01
N VAL A 229 -20.03 8.63 14.40
CA VAL A 229 -18.84 9.07 13.67
C VAL A 229 -17.61 8.66 14.49
N LEU A 230 -16.67 7.96 13.85
CA LEU A 230 -15.39 7.61 14.44
C LEU A 230 -14.29 8.40 13.74
N TYR A 231 -13.51 9.18 14.49
CA TYR A 231 -12.37 9.90 13.93
C TYR A 231 -11.08 9.15 14.29
N TYR A 232 -10.35 8.71 13.26
CA TYR A 232 -9.14 7.92 13.40
C TYR A 232 -7.92 8.69 12.93
N GLY A 233 -6.94 8.79 13.81
CA GLY A 233 -5.57 9.12 13.45
C GLY A 233 -4.85 7.89 12.97
N THR A 234 -4.35 7.92 11.73
CA THR A 234 -3.74 6.78 11.05
C THR A 234 -2.27 7.09 10.71
N PRO A 235 -1.30 6.61 11.49
CA PRO A 235 0.12 6.87 11.27
C PRO A 235 0.73 6.00 10.16
N ALA A 236 1.98 6.30 9.78
CA ALA A 236 2.86 5.45 8.98
C ALA A 236 2.26 4.90 7.67
N GLU A 237 1.60 5.74 6.88
CA GLU A 237 1.08 5.38 5.56
C GLU A 237 2.24 5.15 4.56
N GLU A 238 3.20 6.08 4.54
CA GLU A 238 4.28 6.18 3.54
C GLU A 238 5.28 5.00 3.59
N SER A 239 5.29 4.20 4.65
CA SER A 239 6.36 3.22 4.92
C SER A 239 5.90 1.83 5.38
N ASP A 240 4.84 1.72 6.19
CA ASP A 240 4.43 0.45 6.82
C ASP A 240 2.91 0.23 6.87
N ALA A 241 2.13 1.03 6.15
CA ALA A 241 0.69 0.85 6.00
C ALA A 241 -0.04 0.72 7.35
N GLY A 242 0.10 1.72 8.23
CA GLY A 242 -0.45 1.69 9.60
C GLY A 242 -1.94 1.36 9.71
N LYS A 243 -2.77 1.68 8.71
CA LYS A 243 -4.20 1.30 8.67
C LYS A 243 -4.41 -0.21 8.58
N GLU A 244 -3.47 -0.97 8.02
CA GLU A 244 -3.51 -2.44 8.02
C GLU A 244 -3.27 -3.01 9.42
N LEU A 245 -2.33 -2.43 10.19
CA LEU A 245 -2.08 -2.83 11.57
C LEU A 245 -3.27 -2.47 12.46
N MET A 246 -3.82 -1.26 12.31
CA MET A 246 -5.06 -0.85 12.98
C MET A 246 -6.23 -1.78 12.63
N ALA A 247 -6.37 -2.18 11.36
CA ALA A 247 -7.42 -3.10 10.93
C ALA A 247 -7.32 -4.48 11.60
N ARG A 248 -6.11 -5.03 11.77
CA ARG A 248 -5.87 -6.29 12.49
C ARG A 248 -6.10 -6.19 14.00
N ALA A 249 -5.95 -4.98 14.56
CA ALA A 249 -6.33 -4.65 15.93
C ALA A 249 -7.83 -4.26 16.07
N GLY A 250 -8.65 -4.51 15.06
CA GLY A 250 -10.12 -4.35 15.12
C GLY A 250 -10.65 -2.97 14.73
N ALA A 251 -9.83 -2.04 14.24
CA ALA A 251 -10.23 -0.65 13.98
C ALA A 251 -11.37 -0.47 12.96
N PHE A 252 -11.64 -1.45 12.10
CA PHE A 252 -12.77 -1.38 11.15
C PHE A 252 -13.88 -2.39 11.46
N GLU A 253 -13.88 -2.98 12.66
CA GLU A 253 -15.03 -3.73 13.16
C GLU A 253 -16.21 -2.80 13.45
N ARG A 254 -17.40 -3.15 12.92
CA ARG A 254 -18.64 -2.35 13.06
C ARG A 254 -18.50 -0.92 12.53
N VAL A 255 -17.78 -0.77 11.41
CA VAL A 255 -17.74 0.43 10.57
C VAL A 255 -18.48 0.11 9.27
N ASP A 256 -19.47 0.90 8.90
CA ASP A 256 -20.30 0.69 7.70
C ASP A 256 -19.76 1.45 6.46
N ALA A 257 -18.94 2.48 6.69
CA ALA A 257 -18.20 3.20 5.65
C ALA A 257 -16.97 3.92 6.25
N ALA A 258 -15.94 4.18 5.44
CA ALA A 258 -14.77 4.99 5.81
C ALA A 258 -14.44 6.04 4.74
N ILE A 259 -14.13 7.26 5.15
CA ILE A 259 -13.87 8.39 4.25
C ILE A 259 -12.62 9.18 4.68
N MET A 260 -11.90 9.69 3.69
CA MET A 260 -10.78 10.63 3.84
C MET A 260 -10.52 11.31 2.49
N VAL A 261 -9.49 12.14 2.36
CA VAL A 261 -9.14 12.90 1.15
C VAL A 261 -7.61 12.92 0.97
N HIS A 262 -7.12 13.14 -0.25
CA HIS A 262 -5.70 13.37 -0.53
C HIS A 262 -5.48 14.77 -1.16
N PRO A 263 -4.48 15.56 -0.74
CA PRO A 263 -4.07 16.77 -1.45
C PRO A 263 -3.40 16.41 -2.79
N TYR A 264 -3.53 17.26 -3.81
CA TYR A 264 -2.99 16.99 -5.14
C TYR A 264 -2.72 18.28 -5.94
N PHE A 265 -2.28 18.13 -7.19
CA PHE A 265 -2.15 19.25 -8.14
C PHE A 265 -3.45 19.60 -8.88
N MET A 266 -4.56 18.91 -8.60
CA MET A 266 -5.84 19.04 -9.30
C MET A 266 -6.97 18.48 -8.42
N ASP A 267 -8.16 19.10 -8.45
CA ASP A 267 -9.37 18.51 -7.85
C ASP A 267 -9.78 17.30 -8.71
N VAL A 268 -9.73 16.09 -8.18
CA VAL A 268 -10.06 14.87 -8.93
C VAL A 268 -10.86 13.94 -8.05
N ALA A 269 -12.05 13.51 -8.50
CA ALA A 269 -12.91 12.68 -7.68
C ALA A 269 -12.36 11.25 -7.46
N ASP A 270 -11.54 10.71 -8.36
CA ASP A 270 -10.94 9.37 -8.22
C ASP A 270 -9.70 9.22 -9.12
N GLN A 271 -8.63 8.63 -8.59
CA GLN A 271 -7.43 8.23 -9.35
C GLN A 271 -7.14 6.73 -9.20
N ALA A 272 -6.30 6.20 -10.08
CA ALA A 272 -5.76 4.86 -9.88
C ALA A 272 -4.81 4.83 -8.69
N TRP A 273 -5.24 4.17 -7.61
CA TRP A 273 -4.40 3.73 -6.50
C TRP A 273 -4.08 2.25 -6.69
N LEU A 274 -2.81 1.92 -6.95
CA LEU A 274 -2.36 0.55 -7.19
C LEU A 274 -2.07 -0.15 -5.87
N GLY A 275 -2.44 -1.42 -5.74
CA GLY A 275 -1.93 -2.26 -4.66
C GLY A 275 -0.47 -2.62 -4.91
N ARG A 276 0.35 -2.62 -3.85
CA ARG A 276 1.79 -2.86 -3.86
C ARG A 276 2.15 -4.04 -2.95
N ARG A 277 3.00 -4.94 -3.46
CA ARG A 277 3.62 -6.03 -2.68
C ARG A 277 5.12 -6.04 -2.85
N GLU A 278 5.80 -6.52 -1.81
CA GLU A 278 7.25 -6.63 -1.75
C GLU A 278 7.67 -8.10 -1.75
N CYS A 279 8.67 -8.45 -2.54
CA CYS A 279 9.26 -9.77 -2.57
C CYS A 279 10.78 -9.65 -2.47
N ARG A 280 11.37 -10.33 -1.49
CA ARG A 280 12.80 -10.63 -1.47
C ARG A 280 13.00 -12.06 -1.95
N VAL A 281 14.09 -12.33 -2.66
CA VAL A 281 14.59 -13.70 -2.86
C VAL A 281 16.08 -13.77 -2.58
N THR A 282 16.49 -14.81 -1.85
CA THR A 282 17.89 -15.17 -1.65
C THR A 282 18.14 -16.54 -2.27
N TYR A 283 18.98 -16.59 -3.30
CA TYR A 283 19.47 -17.83 -3.88
C TYR A 283 20.66 -18.35 -3.08
N ARG A 284 20.72 -19.67 -2.85
CA ARG A 284 21.80 -20.34 -2.13
C ARG A 284 22.34 -21.50 -2.97
N GLY A 285 23.65 -21.49 -3.18
CA GLY A 285 24.38 -22.44 -4.02
C GLY A 285 25.73 -22.79 -3.42
N VAL A 286 26.67 -23.20 -4.27
CA VAL A 286 27.95 -23.81 -3.88
C VAL A 286 29.09 -23.04 -4.52
N SER A 287 30.00 -22.49 -3.71
CA SER A 287 31.16 -21.78 -4.24
C SER A 287 32.21 -22.75 -4.77
N ALA A 288 32.92 -22.32 -5.81
CA ALA A 288 34.03 -23.01 -6.42
C ALA A 288 35.00 -21.99 -7.03
N HIS A 289 36.24 -22.40 -7.32
CA HIS A 289 37.17 -21.55 -8.07
C HIS A 289 36.70 -21.42 -9.53
N ALA A 290 36.32 -20.22 -9.95
CA ALA A 290 35.64 -19.97 -11.22
C ALA A 290 36.43 -20.46 -12.45
N SER A 291 37.76 -20.26 -12.48
CA SER A 291 38.61 -20.75 -13.58
C SER A 291 38.94 -22.25 -13.50
N SER A 292 39.25 -22.77 -12.31
CA SER A 292 39.87 -24.10 -12.16
C SER A 292 38.87 -25.24 -11.96
N HIS A 293 37.77 -25.00 -11.23
CA HIS A 293 36.80 -26.04 -10.87
C HIS A 293 35.32 -25.58 -10.98
N PRO A 294 34.90 -24.81 -12.02
CA PRO A 294 33.55 -24.23 -12.07
C PRO A 294 32.41 -25.27 -12.01
N PHE A 295 32.63 -26.46 -12.57
CA PHE A 295 31.70 -27.60 -12.55
C PHE A 295 31.43 -28.17 -11.15
N MET A 296 32.20 -27.80 -10.12
CA MET A 296 31.90 -28.14 -8.73
C MET A 296 30.82 -27.22 -8.13
N GLY A 297 30.66 -25.99 -8.65
CA GLY A 297 29.81 -24.98 -8.04
C GLY A 297 28.31 -25.11 -8.37
N ARG A 298 27.55 -24.19 -7.77
CA ARG A 298 26.20 -23.76 -8.17
C ARG A 298 26.15 -22.25 -8.03
N ASN A 299 25.93 -21.55 -9.13
CA ASN A 299 26.08 -20.11 -9.18
C ASN A 299 24.77 -19.39 -8.81
N ALA A 300 24.72 -18.84 -7.60
CA ALA A 300 23.57 -18.05 -7.14
C ALA A 300 23.39 -16.76 -7.94
N LEU A 301 24.46 -16.16 -8.49
CA LEU A 301 24.37 -14.99 -9.36
C LEU A 301 23.77 -15.35 -10.74
N ASP A 302 23.99 -16.56 -11.26
CA ASP A 302 23.33 -16.99 -12.50
C ASP A 302 21.81 -17.13 -12.26
N ALA A 303 21.39 -17.66 -11.11
CA ALA A 303 19.98 -17.68 -10.72
C ALA A 303 19.40 -16.26 -10.58
N ALA A 304 20.12 -15.35 -9.91
CA ALA A 304 19.70 -13.95 -9.78
C ALA A 304 19.55 -13.24 -11.13
N ASN A 305 20.51 -13.44 -12.05
CA ASN A 305 20.46 -12.90 -13.41
C ASN A 305 19.32 -13.54 -14.23
N LEU A 306 19.16 -14.86 -14.21
CA LEU A 306 18.07 -15.57 -14.89
C LEU A 306 16.69 -15.08 -14.40
N ALA A 307 16.54 -14.86 -13.09
CA ALA A 307 15.34 -14.26 -12.52
C ALA A 307 15.13 -12.83 -13.02
N TYR A 308 16.17 -11.98 -13.01
CA TYR A 308 16.09 -10.60 -13.48
C TYR A 308 15.67 -10.52 -14.96
N GLN A 309 16.23 -11.37 -15.83
CA GLN A 309 15.85 -11.48 -17.24
C GLN A 309 14.43 -12.04 -17.40
N GLY A 310 14.06 -13.07 -16.64
CA GLY A 310 12.72 -13.66 -16.64
C GLY A 310 11.62 -12.66 -16.24
N LEU A 311 11.88 -11.84 -15.20
CA LEU A 311 11.03 -10.72 -14.81
C LEU A 311 10.98 -9.63 -15.89
N GLY A 312 12.10 -9.39 -16.57
CA GLY A 312 12.19 -8.49 -17.72
C GLY A 312 11.29 -8.93 -18.88
N LEU A 313 11.31 -10.21 -19.23
CA LEU A 313 10.46 -10.81 -20.27
C LEU A 313 8.98 -10.86 -19.87
N LEU A 314 8.69 -11.23 -18.62
CA LEU A 314 7.32 -11.32 -18.06
C LEU A 314 6.53 -10.01 -18.23
N ARG A 315 7.20 -8.84 -18.26
CA ARG A 315 6.56 -7.53 -18.53
C ARG A 315 5.80 -7.46 -19.86
N GLN A 316 6.04 -8.34 -20.83
CA GLN A 316 5.24 -8.42 -22.05
C GLN A 316 3.88 -9.14 -21.84
N GLN A 317 3.73 -9.94 -20.79
CA GLN A 317 2.51 -10.72 -20.50
C GLN A 317 1.78 -10.28 -19.21
N ILE A 318 2.03 -9.05 -18.73
CA ILE A 318 1.24 -8.42 -17.64
C ILE A 318 0.30 -7.35 -18.19
N PRO A 319 -0.78 -6.97 -17.47
CA PRO A 319 -1.62 -5.83 -17.84
C PRO A 319 -0.83 -4.51 -17.94
N GLY A 320 -1.24 -3.61 -18.83
CA GLY A 320 -0.58 -2.31 -19.02
C GLY A 320 -0.63 -1.36 -17.81
N SER A 321 -1.50 -1.65 -16.83
CA SER A 321 -1.55 -1.01 -15.51
C SER A 321 -0.45 -1.47 -14.56
N ASP A 322 0.13 -2.65 -14.79
CA ASP A 322 0.88 -3.38 -13.77
C ASP A 322 2.39 -3.15 -13.93
N ARG A 323 3.13 -3.24 -12.82
CA ARG A 323 4.56 -2.92 -12.77
C ARG A 323 5.34 -3.98 -12.01
N ILE A 324 6.56 -4.24 -12.48
CA ILE A 324 7.57 -5.05 -11.80
C ILE A 324 8.86 -4.22 -11.78
N HIS A 325 9.30 -3.85 -10.59
CA HIS A 325 10.59 -3.20 -10.33
C HIS A 325 11.47 -4.21 -9.59
N ALA A 326 12.77 -4.25 -9.89
CA ALA A 326 13.69 -5.18 -9.24
C ALA A 326 15.12 -4.62 -9.24
N ILE A 327 15.88 -4.97 -8.20
CA ILE A 327 17.32 -4.79 -8.11
C ILE A 327 17.96 -6.13 -7.71
N ILE A 328 19.21 -6.35 -8.12
CA ILE A 328 20.10 -7.33 -7.50
C ILE A 328 20.88 -6.56 -6.44
N ASP A 329 20.67 -6.86 -5.16
CA ASP A 329 21.26 -6.11 -4.04
C ASP A 329 22.43 -6.84 -3.36
N HIS A 330 22.56 -8.14 -3.58
CA HIS A 330 23.82 -8.90 -3.40
C HIS A 330 24.05 -9.81 -4.61
N GLY A 331 25.28 -9.86 -5.11
CA GLY A 331 25.66 -10.61 -6.32
C GLY A 331 26.91 -11.46 -6.17
N GLY A 332 27.34 -11.76 -4.94
CA GLY A 332 28.62 -12.40 -4.65
C GLY A 332 29.79 -11.42 -4.51
N ASP A 333 30.89 -11.91 -3.93
CA ASP A 333 31.86 -11.06 -3.23
C ASP A 333 33.23 -10.95 -3.92
N ALA A 334 33.55 -11.84 -4.87
CA ALA A 334 34.81 -11.81 -5.62
C ALA A 334 34.69 -12.48 -7.01
N PRO A 335 35.27 -11.90 -8.08
CA PRO A 335 35.07 -12.37 -9.47
C PRO A 335 35.81 -13.67 -9.83
N ASN A 336 36.69 -14.17 -8.97
CA ASN A 336 37.39 -15.45 -9.14
C ASN A 336 36.70 -16.62 -8.40
N LEU A 337 35.65 -16.35 -7.64
CA LEU A 337 34.80 -17.33 -6.98
C LEU A 337 33.46 -17.44 -7.70
N ILE A 338 32.88 -18.63 -7.73
CA ILE A 338 31.46 -18.80 -8.04
C ILE A 338 30.64 -18.31 -6.83
N PRO A 339 29.71 -17.36 -6.99
CA PRO A 339 28.84 -16.89 -5.90
C PRO A 339 27.98 -18.01 -5.30
N ALA A 340 28.15 -18.24 -4.00
CA ALA A 340 27.29 -19.15 -3.23
C ALA A 340 25.98 -18.49 -2.76
N THR A 341 25.91 -17.16 -2.75
CA THR A 341 24.68 -16.40 -2.46
C THR A 341 24.54 -15.22 -3.42
N ALA A 342 23.29 -14.89 -3.74
CA ALA A 342 22.88 -13.66 -4.39
C ALA A 342 21.42 -13.37 -4.03
N SER A 343 20.99 -12.11 -4.07
CA SER A 343 19.60 -11.74 -3.77
C SER A 343 19.03 -10.68 -4.69
N LEU A 344 17.70 -10.71 -4.83
CA LEU A 344 16.92 -9.63 -5.41
C LEU A 344 15.95 -9.06 -4.39
N HIS A 345 15.73 -7.76 -4.47
CA HIS A 345 14.58 -7.07 -3.90
C HIS A 345 13.67 -6.63 -5.07
N ILE A 346 12.41 -7.03 -5.02
CA ILE A 346 11.40 -6.90 -6.08
C ILE A 346 10.18 -6.18 -5.50
N ASN A 347 9.63 -5.23 -6.26
CA ASN A 347 8.42 -4.48 -5.94
C ASN A 347 7.41 -4.61 -7.10
N ILE A 348 6.25 -5.20 -6.83
CA ILE A 348 5.16 -5.30 -7.81
C ILE A 348 4.02 -4.35 -7.49
N ARG A 349 3.35 -3.84 -8.53
CA ARG A 349 2.12 -3.05 -8.42
C ARG A 349 1.07 -3.49 -9.43
N SER A 350 -0.21 -3.42 -9.08
CA SER A 350 -1.33 -3.74 -9.97
C SER A 350 -2.59 -2.95 -9.60
N LYS A 351 -3.45 -2.65 -10.59
CA LYS A 351 -4.67 -1.84 -10.41
C LYS A 351 -5.84 -2.62 -9.78
N HIS A 352 -5.77 -3.95 -9.74
CA HIS A 352 -6.84 -4.78 -9.16
C HIS A 352 -6.27 -5.93 -8.30
N ALA A 353 -6.95 -6.26 -7.20
CA ALA A 353 -6.47 -7.30 -6.27
C ALA A 353 -6.35 -8.70 -6.93
N PRO A 354 -7.24 -9.15 -7.84
CA PRO A 354 -7.06 -10.41 -8.55
C PRO A 354 -5.82 -10.43 -9.45
N THR A 355 -5.50 -9.33 -10.14
CA THR A 355 -4.30 -9.22 -10.99
C THR A 355 -3.03 -9.07 -10.15
N LEU A 356 -3.07 -8.40 -9.00
CA LEU A 356 -1.96 -8.37 -8.03
C LEU A 356 -1.59 -9.78 -7.54
N ARG A 357 -2.59 -10.61 -7.24
CA ARG A 357 -2.39 -12.01 -6.82
C ARG A 357 -1.90 -12.90 -7.97
N ALA A 358 -2.45 -12.73 -9.18
CA ALA A 358 -1.95 -13.44 -10.36
C ALA A 358 -0.49 -13.06 -10.68
N LEU A 359 -0.16 -11.76 -10.63
CA LEU A 359 1.19 -11.24 -10.82
C LEU A 359 2.17 -11.78 -9.77
N SER A 360 1.75 -11.84 -8.51
CA SER A 360 2.54 -12.41 -7.42
C SER A 360 2.95 -13.86 -7.71
N ARG A 361 1.99 -14.72 -8.05
CA ARG A 361 2.26 -16.12 -8.46
C ARG A 361 3.18 -16.19 -9.68
N ARG A 362 2.94 -15.36 -10.71
CA ARG A 362 3.77 -15.32 -11.94
C ARG A 362 5.20 -14.85 -11.69
N VAL A 363 5.43 -13.96 -10.71
CA VAL A 363 6.77 -13.61 -10.24
C VAL A 363 7.41 -14.80 -9.54
N GLU A 364 6.73 -15.42 -8.58
CA GLU A 364 7.27 -16.56 -7.81
C GLU A 364 7.62 -17.77 -8.69
N GLU A 365 6.80 -18.05 -9.72
CA GLU A 365 7.10 -19.04 -10.78
C GLU A 365 8.42 -18.74 -11.50
N VAL A 366 8.73 -17.47 -11.80
CA VAL A 366 10.00 -17.07 -12.43
C VAL A 366 11.17 -17.25 -11.46
N LEU A 367 11.02 -16.93 -10.18
CA LEU A 367 12.08 -17.08 -9.18
C LEU A 367 12.41 -18.58 -8.96
N ARG A 368 11.38 -19.41 -8.81
CA ARG A 368 11.52 -20.87 -8.73
C ARG A 368 12.11 -21.46 -10.01
N GLY A 369 11.71 -20.96 -11.18
CA GLY A 369 12.26 -21.38 -12.47
C GLY A 369 13.75 -21.04 -12.60
N ALA A 370 14.18 -19.87 -12.13
CA ALA A 370 15.58 -19.48 -12.12
C ALA A 370 16.43 -20.33 -11.17
N ALA A 371 15.90 -20.68 -10.00
CA ALA A 371 16.53 -21.61 -9.06
C ALA A 371 16.79 -22.98 -9.72
N LEU A 372 15.76 -23.54 -10.37
CA LEU A 372 15.82 -24.81 -11.09
C LEU A 372 16.82 -24.80 -12.25
N MET A 373 16.87 -23.72 -13.04
CA MET A 373 17.80 -23.60 -14.17
C MET A 373 19.27 -23.52 -13.73
N ALA A 374 19.56 -22.84 -12.62
CA ALA A 374 20.92 -22.74 -12.09
C ALA A 374 21.32 -23.92 -11.17
N GLY A 375 20.37 -24.74 -10.75
CA GLY A 375 20.59 -25.85 -9.81
C GLY A 375 20.88 -25.38 -8.38
N VAL A 376 20.25 -24.29 -7.94
CA VAL A 376 20.39 -23.70 -6.60
C VAL A 376 19.10 -23.85 -5.80
N SER A 377 19.12 -23.61 -4.49
CA SER A 377 17.90 -23.36 -3.72
C SER A 377 17.56 -21.86 -3.72
N ALA A 378 16.28 -21.55 -3.48
CA ALA A 378 15.76 -20.19 -3.35
C ALA A 378 14.86 -20.05 -2.13
N GLU A 379 15.12 -19.01 -1.35
CA GLU A 379 14.32 -18.56 -0.21
C GLU A 379 13.58 -17.30 -0.65
N VAL A 380 12.26 -17.41 -0.85
CA VAL A 380 11.39 -16.33 -1.34
C VAL A 380 10.54 -15.83 -0.19
N THR A 381 10.67 -14.54 0.15
CA THR A 381 9.98 -13.91 1.28
C THR A 381 9.12 -12.74 0.80
N TRP A 382 7.82 -12.81 1.05
CA TRP A 382 6.86 -11.75 0.73
C TRP A 382 6.51 -10.88 1.94
N ASP A 383 6.33 -9.59 1.68
CA ASP A 383 5.69 -8.58 2.54
C ASP A 383 6.27 -8.53 3.97
N SER A 384 7.58 -8.28 4.07
CA SER A 384 8.30 -7.96 5.31
C SER A 384 7.84 -6.66 6.00
N SER A 385 7.07 -5.86 5.26
CA SER A 385 6.27 -4.72 5.67
C SER A 385 4.87 -4.90 5.05
N PRO A 386 3.77 -4.47 5.69
CA PRO A 386 2.43 -4.81 5.21
C PRO A 386 2.16 -4.32 3.79
N MET A 387 1.58 -5.20 2.98
CA MET A 387 1.15 -4.89 1.62
C MET A 387 0.03 -3.85 1.58
N THR A 388 0.01 -3.04 0.53
CA THR A 388 -1.15 -2.19 0.21
C THR A 388 -1.98 -2.79 -0.92
N MET A 389 -3.29 -2.65 -0.81
CA MET A 389 -4.25 -3.11 -1.80
C MET A 389 -4.65 -1.96 -2.74
N PRO A 390 -5.24 -2.22 -3.92
CA PRO A 390 -5.78 -1.16 -4.76
C PRO A 390 -7.04 -0.57 -4.12
N VAL A 391 -7.23 0.76 -4.17
CA VAL A 391 -8.44 1.39 -3.64
C VAL A 391 -9.66 1.02 -4.47
N ARG A 392 -10.75 0.69 -3.79
CA ARG A 392 -12.06 0.37 -4.38
C ARG A 392 -13.07 1.44 -4.01
N THR A 393 -12.99 2.58 -4.69
CA THR A 393 -13.80 3.78 -4.46
C THR A 393 -15.30 3.51 -4.62
N ASN A 394 -16.07 3.76 -3.56
CA ASN A 394 -17.53 3.59 -3.54
C ASN A 394 -18.22 4.73 -4.30
N ARG A 395 -18.97 4.40 -5.35
CA ARG A 395 -19.49 5.36 -6.31
C ARG A 395 -20.62 6.24 -5.75
N PRO A 396 -21.57 5.74 -4.92
CA PRO A 396 -22.56 6.60 -4.26
C PRO A 396 -21.96 7.60 -3.25
N LEU A 397 -21.03 7.18 -2.37
CA LEU A 397 -20.32 8.12 -1.49
C LEU A 397 -19.57 9.18 -2.31
N LEU A 398 -18.93 8.77 -3.42
CA LEU A 398 -18.18 9.72 -4.24
C LEU A 398 -19.07 10.78 -4.92
N LYS A 399 -20.31 10.44 -5.25
CA LYS A 399 -21.27 11.43 -5.74
C LYS A 399 -21.61 12.49 -4.69
N ARG A 400 -21.75 12.11 -3.42
CA ARG A 400 -21.93 13.09 -2.33
C ARG A 400 -20.72 14.01 -2.19
N TRP A 401 -19.50 13.48 -2.29
CA TRP A 401 -18.28 14.29 -2.29
C TRP A 401 -18.28 15.32 -3.43
N VAL A 402 -18.57 14.88 -4.67
CA VAL A 402 -18.61 15.79 -5.83
C VAL A 402 -19.71 16.84 -5.69
N SER A 403 -20.88 16.49 -5.15
CA SER A 403 -21.97 17.44 -4.85
C SER A 403 -21.55 18.48 -3.81
N ALA A 404 -20.95 18.04 -2.70
CA ALA A 404 -20.48 18.93 -1.64
C ALA A 404 -19.40 19.90 -2.17
N GLN A 405 -18.37 19.38 -2.85
CA GLN A 405 -17.30 20.21 -3.42
C GLN A 405 -17.83 21.20 -4.47
N ARG A 406 -18.80 20.80 -5.31
CA ARG A 406 -19.50 21.72 -6.22
C ARG A 406 -20.23 22.85 -5.50
N SER A 407 -20.75 22.62 -4.30
CA SER A 407 -21.47 23.66 -3.53
C SER A 407 -20.57 24.72 -2.90
N VAL A 408 -19.27 24.44 -2.70
CA VAL A 408 -18.25 25.43 -2.32
C VAL A 408 -17.46 25.99 -3.51
N GLY A 409 -17.90 25.70 -4.75
CA GLY A 409 -17.32 26.25 -5.97
C GLY A 409 -16.14 25.48 -6.55
N ARG A 410 -15.74 24.36 -5.93
CA ARG A 410 -14.74 23.44 -6.48
C ARG A 410 -15.36 22.55 -7.56
N HIS A 411 -14.57 22.14 -8.55
CA HIS A 411 -15.09 21.37 -9.70
C HIS A 411 -14.25 20.11 -9.96
N PRO A 412 -14.35 19.07 -9.09
CA PRO A 412 -13.53 17.87 -9.21
C PRO A 412 -13.68 17.18 -10.57
N TYR A 413 -12.57 17.05 -11.29
CA TYR A 413 -12.50 16.25 -12.50
C TYR A 413 -12.84 14.80 -12.16
N PRO A 414 -13.79 14.14 -12.84
CA PRO A 414 -14.29 12.87 -12.31
C PRO A 414 -13.38 11.69 -12.75
N PRO A 415 -13.48 10.49 -12.12
CA PRO A 415 -12.60 9.32 -12.31
C PRO A 415 -11.94 9.13 -13.67
N GLY A 416 -10.63 8.86 -13.70
CA GLY A 416 -9.90 8.56 -14.93
C GLY A 416 -9.64 9.76 -15.86
N THR A 417 -9.71 10.98 -15.32
CA THR A 417 -9.16 12.18 -15.99
C THR A 417 -7.63 12.19 -15.87
N VAL A 418 -7.11 11.85 -14.68
CA VAL A 418 -5.68 11.54 -14.46
C VAL A 418 -5.35 10.19 -15.10
N SER A 419 -4.17 10.11 -15.73
CA SER A 419 -3.68 8.87 -16.35
C SER A 419 -3.33 7.81 -15.32
N ASP A 420 -3.70 6.55 -15.58
CA ASP A 420 -3.25 5.35 -14.84
C ASP A 420 -1.71 5.20 -14.78
N THR A 421 -0.95 5.99 -15.56
CA THR A 421 0.52 6.04 -15.49
C THR A 421 1.07 6.91 -14.37
N LEU A 422 0.25 7.82 -13.79
CA LEU A 422 0.61 8.68 -12.66
C LEU A 422 0.13 8.12 -11.31
N ALA A 423 -0.22 6.83 -11.30
CA ALA A 423 -0.83 6.13 -10.19
C ALA A 423 0.12 5.92 -8.99
N ALA A 424 -0.37 6.25 -7.80
CA ALA A 424 0.29 6.01 -6.52
C ALA A 424 -0.19 4.68 -5.88
N SER A 425 0.17 4.44 -4.62
CA SER A 425 -0.28 3.31 -3.79
C SER A 425 -0.60 3.85 -2.39
N THR A 426 -1.66 3.36 -1.75
CA THR A 426 -2.04 3.78 -0.40
C THR A 426 -2.64 2.63 0.42
N ASP A 427 -2.43 2.62 1.72
CA ASP A 427 -3.03 1.63 2.63
C ASP A 427 -4.54 1.85 2.86
N PHE A 428 -5.12 2.98 2.41
CA PHE A 428 -6.58 3.11 2.30
C PHE A 428 -7.20 2.06 1.36
N GLY A 429 -6.40 1.46 0.47
CA GLY A 429 -6.80 0.25 -0.25
C GLY A 429 -7.23 -0.89 0.67
N ASN A 430 -6.53 -1.08 1.78
CA ASN A 430 -6.80 -2.13 2.76
C ASN A 430 -8.07 -1.85 3.57
N VAL A 431 -8.46 -0.58 3.67
CA VAL A 431 -9.73 -0.14 4.27
C VAL A 431 -10.88 -0.32 3.28
N SER A 432 -10.76 0.22 2.05
CA SER A 432 -11.79 0.15 1.00
C SER A 432 -12.10 -1.26 0.46
N LEU A 433 -11.26 -2.25 0.77
CA LEU A 433 -11.56 -3.67 0.57
C LEU A 433 -12.31 -4.33 1.74
N ARG A 434 -12.18 -3.80 2.97
CA ARG A 434 -12.92 -4.28 4.16
C ARG A 434 -14.31 -3.62 4.28
N VAL A 435 -14.39 -2.30 4.07
CA VAL A 435 -15.61 -1.48 4.18
C VAL A 435 -15.79 -0.56 2.96
N PRO A 436 -17.01 -0.11 2.62
CA PRO A 436 -17.23 0.93 1.62
C PRO A 436 -16.44 2.20 1.94
N GLY A 437 -15.85 2.88 0.94
CA GLY A 437 -15.15 4.12 1.22
C GLY A 437 -14.71 4.94 0.02
N ILE A 438 -14.22 6.16 0.29
CA ILE A 438 -13.69 7.09 -0.71
C ILE A 438 -12.39 7.74 -0.24
N HIS A 439 -11.51 8.00 -1.21
CA HIS A 439 -10.27 8.78 -1.06
C HIS A 439 -10.07 9.60 -2.35
N PRO A 440 -10.88 10.67 -2.53
CA PRO A 440 -10.78 11.60 -3.65
C PRO A 440 -9.64 12.61 -3.41
N LEU A 441 -9.36 13.43 -4.42
CA LEU A 441 -8.23 14.35 -4.44
C LEU A 441 -8.67 15.81 -4.52
N ILE A 442 -7.95 16.68 -3.80
CA ILE A 442 -8.24 18.12 -3.69
C ILE A 442 -6.99 18.95 -3.99
N GLN A 443 -7.12 19.98 -4.82
CA GLN A 443 -6.00 20.79 -5.29
C GLN A 443 -5.41 21.68 -4.19
N ILE A 444 -4.09 21.54 -3.99
CA ILE A 444 -3.24 22.45 -3.21
C ILE A 444 -2.04 22.99 -4.02
N ALA A 445 -1.73 22.38 -5.16
CA ALA A 445 -0.52 22.65 -5.93
C ALA A 445 -0.82 23.03 -7.40
N PRO A 446 0.12 23.70 -8.10
CA PRO A 446 0.05 23.92 -9.55
C PRO A 446 0.02 22.61 -10.35
N GLU A 447 -0.69 22.59 -11.48
CA GLU A 447 -0.80 21.39 -12.33
C GLU A 447 0.59 20.91 -12.79
N GLY A 448 0.91 19.65 -12.48
CA GLY A 448 2.20 19.02 -12.78
C GLY A 448 3.21 18.98 -11.63
N THR A 449 2.98 19.68 -10.52
CA THR A 449 3.80 19.55 -9.30
C THR A 449 3.62 18.14 -8.72
N GLY A 450 4.69 17.33 -8.76
CA GLY A 450 4.65 15.92 -8.33
C GLY A 450 4.70 15.75 -6.81
N MET A 451 3.94 14.79 -6.30
CA MET A 451 4.00 14.35 -4.89
C MET A 451 5.38 13.74 -4.56
N HIS A 452 5.70 13.64 -3.27
CA HIS A 452 7.02 13.28 -2.73
C HIS A 452 8.15 14.19 -3.25
N THR A 453 7.87 15.49 -3.42
CA THR A 453 8.87 16.51 -3.76
C THR A 453 8.89 17.66 -2.75
N VAL A 454 10.02 18.36 -2.67
CA VAL A 454 10.16 19.59 -1.86
C VAL A 454 9.24 20.71 -2.37
N GLU A 455 8.93 20.73 -3.67
CA GLU A 455 7.95 21.67 -4.25
C GLU A 455 6.55 21.43 -3.72
N PHE A 456 6.07 20.18 -3.72
CA PHE A 456 4.78 19.81 -3.15
C PHE A 456 4.74 20.02 -1.63
N ALA A 457 5.86 19.76 -0.93
CA ALA A 457 6.00 20.11 0.49
C ALA A 457 5.80 21.62 0.72
N HIS A 458 6.36 22.49 -0.13
CA HIS A 458 6.11 23.93 -0.05
C HIS A 458 4.65 24.31 -0.38
N CYS A 459 4.00 23.64 -1.33
CA CYS A 459 2.57 23.84 -1.60
C CYS A 459 1.70 23.57 -0.36
N ALA A 460 2.06 22.58 0.46
CA ALA A 460 1.31 22.16 1.64
C ALA A 460 1.33 23.14 2.85
N ASP A 461 2.07 24.26 2.78
CA ASP A 461 2.01 25.39 3.75
C ASP A 461 1.35 26.65 3.16
N THR A 462 0.92 26.62 1.89
CA THR A 462 0.30 27.79 1.25
C THR A 462 -1.09 28.11 1.81
N PRO A 463 -1.57 29.36 1.70
CA PRO A 463 -2.97 29.68 1.97
C PRO A 463 -3.95 28.79 1.19
N ALA A 464 -3.65 28.46 -0.07
CA ALA A 464 -4.47 27.57 -0.89
C ALA A 464 -4.56 26.13 -0.33
N ALA A 465 -3.53 25.65 0.39
CA ALA A 465 -3.59 24.37 1.11
C ALA A 465 -4.46 24.46 2.38
N ALA A 466 -4.49 25.61 3.05
CA ALA A 466 -5.39 25.86 4.17
C ALA A 466 -6.85 25.98 3.69
N ASP A 467 -7.11 26.79 2.66
CA ASP A 467 -8.43 26.91 2.01
C ASP A 467 -8.96 25.53 1.58
N ALA A 468 -8.09 24.71 0.95
CA ALA A 468 -8.43 23.33 0.58
C ALA A 468 -8.71 22.41 1.79
N ALA A 469 -7.99 22.55 2.91
CA ALA A 469 -8.28 21.77 4.11
C ALA A 469 -9.68 22.10 4.69
N LEU A 470 -10.14 23.35 4.54
CA LEU A 470 -11.47 23.78 4.95
C LEU A 470 -12.56 23.26 3.98
N ASP A 471 -12.36 23.40 2.67
CA ASP A 471 -13.26 22.82 1.65
C ASP A 471 -13.37 21.30 1.81
N ALA A 472 -12.26 20.62 2.10
CA ALA A 472 -12.24 19.19 2.37
C ALA A 472 -12.95 18.83 3.68
N SER A 473 -12.76 19.62 4.75
CA SER A 473 -13.47 19.44 6.03
C SER A 473 -14.98 19.46 5.83
N PHE A 474 -15.48 20.48 5.13
CA PHE A 474 -16.90 20.59 4.77
C PHE A 474 -17.37 19.43 3.87
N GLY A 475 -16.56 19.03 2.89
CA GLY A 475 -16.88 17.92 1.98
C GLY A 475 -16.98 16.57 2.68
N LEU A 476 -16.03 16.24 3.56
CA LEU A 476 -16.05 15.00 4.35
C LEU A 476 -17.20 15.00 5.36
N ALA A 477 -17.44 16.13 6.06
CA ALA A 477 -18.59 16.26 6.95
C ALA A 477 -19.93 16.08 6.23
N SER A 478 -20.07 16.65 5.03
CA SER A 478 -21.27 16.49 4.20
C SER A 478 -21.49 15.04 3.77
N VAL A 479 -20.44 14.32 3.33
CA VAL A 479 -20.53 12.90 2.96
C VAL A 479 -20.90 12.04 4.17
N ALA A 480 -20.32 12.33 5.34
CA ALA A 480 -20.62 11.61 6.57
C ALA A 480 -22.08 11.83 7.02
N LEU A 481 -22.53 13.09 7.07
CA LEU A 481 -23.91 13.45 7.39
C LEU A 481 -24.89 12.78 6.43
N ASP A 482 -24.69 12.94 5.11
CA ASP A 482 -25.54 12.35 4.08
C ASP A 482 -25.67 10.83 4.28
N PHE A 483 -24.56 10.13 4.55
CA PHE A 483 -24.55 8.68 4.78
C PHE A 483 -25.30 8.28 6.05
N LEU A 484 -25.23 9.09 7.11
CA LEU A 484 -25.92 8.83 8.38
C LEU A 484 -27.43 9.09 8.30
N ILE A 485 -27.92 9.99 7.43
CA ILE A 485 -29.35 10.36 7.35
C ILE A 485 -30.11 9.89 6.10
N ASP A 486 -29.43 9.57 5.00
CA ASP A 486 -30.08 9.09 3.76
C ASP A 486 -30.02 7.56 3.64
N ASP A 487 -31.11 6.90 4.02
CA ASP A 487 -31.28 5.44 3.89
C ASP A 487 -31.12 4.93 2.46
N LYS A 488 -31.47 5.73 1.44
CA LYS A 488 -31.32 5.33 0.03
C LYS A 488 -29.87 5.40 -0.40
N LEU A 489 -29.13 6.42 0.06
CA LEU A 489 -27.69 6.46 -0.08
C LEU A 489 -27.05 5.26 0.61
N ALA A 490 -27.34 4.99 1.88
CA ALA A 490 -26.74 3.87 2.61
C ALA A 490 -27.01 2.50 1.93
N GLN A 491 -28.24 2.28 1.45
CA GLN A 491 -28.58 1.10 0.65
C GLN A 491 -27.79 1.04 -0.67
N ALA A 492 -27.66 2.16 -1.38
CA ALA A 492 -26.86 2.24 -2.61
C ALA A 492 -25.36 2.02 -2.34
N VAL A 493 -24.81 2.59 -1.27
CA VAL A 493 -23.42 2.41 -0.83
C VAL A 493 -23.13 0.93 -0.60
N ARG A 494 -24.00 0.22 0.13
CA ARG A 494 -23.84 -1.22 0.35
C ARG A 494 -23.99 -2.03 -0.94
N ALA A 495 -25.01 -1.74 -1.76
CA ALA A 495 -25.23 -2.43 -3.02
C ALA A 495 -24.06 -2.26 -4.00
N ASP A 496 -23.47 -1.07 -4.07
CA ASP A 496 -22.29 -0.77 -4.89
C ASP A 496 -21.04 -1.54 -4.43
N PHE A 497 -20.86 -1.68 -3.12
CA PHE A 497 -19.77 -2.43 -2.51
C PHE A 497 -19.89 -3.95 -2.77
N GLU A 498 -21.08 -4.54 -2.56
CA GLU A 498 -21.33 -5.95 -2.87
C GLU A 498 -21.18 -6.25 -4.37
N ALA A 499 -21.75 -5.40 -5.24
CA ALA A 499 -21.61 -5.51 -6.69
C ALA A 499 -20.15 -5.35 -7.16
N SER A 500 -19.30 -4.71 -6.35
CA SER A 500 -17.85 -4.56 -6.57
C SER A 500 -17.01 -5.61 -5.84
N GLY A 501 -17.64 -6.72 -5.40
CA GLY A 501 -16.98 -7.91 -4.85
C GLY A 501 -17.08 -8.10 -3.33
N GLY A 502 -17.82 -7.24 -2.61
CA GLY A 502 -18.07 -7.40 -1.17
C GLY A 502 -16.83 -7.23 -0.29
N ALA A 503 -16.96 -7.57 0.99
CA ALA A 503 -15.85 -7.47 1.95
C ALA A 503 -14.78 -8.53 1.65
N VAL A 504 -13.51 -8.12 1.71
CA VAL A 504 -12.35 -8.97 1.47
C VAL A 504 -11.58 -9.17 2.79
N ASP A 505 -11.29 -10.42 3.13
CA ASP A 505 -10.21 -10.72 4.06
C ASP A 505 -8.88 -10.36 3.40
N VAL A 506 -8.38 -9.17 3.71
CA VAL A 506 -7.10 -8.65 3.21
C VAL A 506 -5.92 -9.39 3.84
N GLU A 507 -6.05 -9.85 5.09
CA GLU A 507 -4.98 -10.55 5.80
C GLU A 507 -4.72 -11.93 5.20
N GLY A 508 -5.77 -12.71 4.93
CA GLY A 508 -5.69 -14.01 4.27
C GLY A 508 -5.57 -13.99 2.74
N TYR A 509 -5.72 -12.83 2.08
CA TYR A 509 -5.96 -12.75 0.62
C TYR A 509 -4.91 -13.44 -0.27
N PHE A 510 -3.66 -13.54 0.21
CA PHE A 510 -2.52 -14.14 -0.48
C PHE A 510 -2.01 -15.44 0.19
N SER A 511 -2.65 -15.92 1.26
CA SER A 511 -2.22 -17.13 1.97
C SER A 511 -2.34 -18.40 1.10
N ASP A 512 -3.41 -18.51 0.30
CA ASP A 512 -3.68 -19.63 -0.61
C ASP A 512 -2.84 -19.59 -1.92
N MET A 513 -1.71 -18.86 -1.97
CA MET A 513 -0.95 -18.66 -3.21
C MET A 513 -0.09 -19.84 -3.66
#